data_AF-A0A7V9L2B4-F1
#
_entry.id   AF-A0A7V9L2B4-F1
#
_cell.length_a   1.000
_cell.length_b   1.000
_cell.length_c   1.000
_cell.angle_alpha   90.00
_cell.angle_beta   90.00
_cell.angle_gamma   90.00
#
_symmetry.space_group_name_H-M   'P 1'
#
loop_
_entity.id
_entity.type
_entity.pdbx_description
1 polymer ?
#
loop_
_entity_poly.entity_id
_entity_poly.type
_entity_poly.pdbx_seq_one_letter_code
_entity_poly.pdbx_strand_id
1 'polypeptide(L)'
;MIRQTVFALAVSLTACFHGGSNDYNVDNYWNELGVTHCQVMRECCTSAEYNDWWTTSDGNTVDCVNSHQAPFNAAQIRDAINGGTIVFDEDRARACIDALAFQECGDFQQAYRFRETYCANPLIGTARDGDSCLVDEECEGELCGEDGKCGTRIPEGAPCFVGVDECHAPFRCNNAEGGETFTCSLGLAAGATCANDDQCADGWCKADAVSGTDSCLRACDGV
;
A
#
# COMPACT_ATOMS: atom_id res chain seq x y z
N MET A 1 -10.60 59.73 0.86
CA MET A 1 -9.59 58.70 1.17
C MET A 1 -10.10 57.86 2.33
N ILE A 2 -10.66 56.69 2.05
CA ILE A 2 -11.23 55.79 3.05
C ILE A 2 -10.18 54.70 3.30
N ARG A 3 -9.60 54.66 4.50
CA ARG A 3 -8.66 53.60 4.93
C ARG A 3 -9.46 52.34 5.23
N GLN A 4 -9.27 51.29 4.43
CA GLN A 4 -9.76 49.95 4.74
C GLN A 4 -8.78 49.29 5.72
N THR A 5 -9.28 48.96 6.91
CA THR A 5 -8.55 48.18 7.93
C THR A 5 -8.79 46.71 7.64
N VAL A 6 -7.79 46.01 7.11
CA VAL A 6 -7.81 44.55 6.94
C VAL A 6 -7.56 43.92 8.31
N PHE A 7 -8.59 43.30 8.89
CA PHE A 7 -8.44 42.43 10.06
C PHE A 7 -7.90 41.08 9.58
N ALA A 8 -6.60 40.84 9.81
CA ALA A 8 -6.03 39.51 9.68
C ALA A 8 -6.53 38.65 10.84
N LEU A 9 -7.48 37.76 10.56
CA LEU A 9 -7.94 36.76 11.52
C LEU A 9 -6.84 35.69 11.62
N ALA A 10 -5.98 35.81 12.63
CA ALA A 10 -5.01 34.78 12.97
C ALA A 10 -5.76 33.59 13.56
N VAL A 11 -6.19 32.65 12.71
CA VAL A 11 -6.68 31.34 13.14
C VAL A 11 -5.49 30.61 13.76
N SER A 12 -5.41 30.65 15.07
CA SER A 12 -4.49 29.80 15.82
C SER A 12 -5.02 28.38 15.69
N LEU A 13 -4.42 27.59 14.80
CA LEU A 13 -4.51 26.14 14.80
C LEU A 13 -3.93 25.65 16.13
N THR A 14 -4.74 25.70 17.18
CA THR A 14 -4.47 25.01 18.41
C THR A 14 -4.56 23.54 18.07
N ALA A 15 -3.41 22.91 17.79
CA ALA A 15 -3.31 21.47 17.69
C ALA A 15 -3.95 20.90 18.96
N CYS A 16 -5.09 20.23 18.81
CA CYS A 16 -5.67 19.42 19.86
C CYS A 16 -4.68 18.28 20.11
N PHE A 17 -3.69 18.52 20.95
CA PHE A 17 -2.86 17.48 21.54
C PHE A 17 -3.82 16.53 22.25
N HIS A 18 -4.11 15.41 21.59
CA HIS A 18 -4.86 14.30 22.12
C HIS A 18 -4.05 13.65 23.24
N GLY A 19 -4.02 14.31 24.40
CA GLY A 19 -3.60 13.68 25.65
C GLY A 19 -4.73 12.76 26.09
N GLY A 20 -4.63 11.46 25.78
CA GLY A 20 -5.70 10.56 26.21
C GLY A 20 -5.66 9.07 25.84
N SER A 21 -4.59 8.52 25.26
CA SER A 21 -4.18 7.11 25.43
C SER A 21 -2.99 6.82 24.51
N ASN A 22 -1.83 6.47 25.07
CA ASN A 22 -0.66 5.97 24.33
C ASN A 22 -0.86 4.53 23.83
N ASP A 23 -2.03 4.21 23.29
CA ASP A 23 -2.39 2.85 22.87
C ASP A 23 -2.66 2.78 21.37
N TYR A 24 -2.12 3.72 20.58
CA TYR A 24 -2.18 3.60 19.13
C TYR A 24 -1.11 2.62 18.68
N ASN A 25 -1.53 1.39 18.42
CA ASN A 25 -0.63 0.31 18.01
C ASN A 25 -0.90 -0.10 16.56
N VAL A 26 -0.14 -1.10 16.10
CA VAL A 26 -0.22 -1.59 14.71
C VAL A 26 -1.62 -2.11 14.34
N ASP A 27 -2.38 -2.65 15.29
CA ASP A 27 -3.74 -3.13 15.04
C ASP A 27 -4.72 -1.97 14.85
N ASN A 28 -4.55 -0.87 15.60
CA ASN A 28 -5.32 0.35 15.35
C ASN A 28 -5.03 0.89 13.95
N TYR A 29 -3.76 0.95 13.56
CA TYR A 29 -3.34 1.39 12.23
C TYR A 29 -3.95 0.55 11.12
N TRP A 30 -3.85 -0.78 11.17
CA TRP A 30 -4.42 -1.64 10.12
C TRP A 30 -5.93 -1.48 10.00
N ASN A 31 -6.64 -1.39 11.13
CA ASN A 31 -8.08 -1.17 11.13
C ASN A 31 -8.45 0.19 10.53
N GLU A 32 -7.82 1.27 10.98
CA GLU A 32 -8.07 2.63 10.46
C GLU A 32 -7.72 2.73 8.98
N LEU A 33 -6.62 2.12 8.55
CA LEU A 33 -6.21 2.09 7.15
C LEU A 33 -7.26 1.40 6.28
N GLY A 34 -7.76 0.24 6.70
CA GLY A 34 -8.82 -0.45 5.97
C GLY A 34 -10.11 0.37 5.90
N VAL A 35 -10.53 0.98 7.00
CA VAL A 35 -11.72 1.85 7.02
C VAL A 35 -11.56 3.03 6.06
N THR A 36 -10.44 3.75 6.14
CA THR A 36 -10.17 4.92 5.31
C THR A 36 -10.05 4.55 3.84
N HIS A 37 -9.31 3.48 3.51
CA HIS A 37 -9.20 2.98 2.13
C HIS A 37 -10.58 2.68 1.53
N CYS A 38 -11.40 1.90 2.24
CA CYS A 38 -12.74 1.53 1.78
C CYS A 38 -13.69 2.73 1.69
N GLN A 39 -13.49 3.77 2.50
CA GLN A 39 -14.24 5.01 2.35
C GLN A 39 -13.84 5.74 1.07
N VAL A 40 -12.55 6.01 0.85
CA VAL A 40 -12.06 6.70 -0.35
C VAL A 40 -12.46 5.95 -1.62
N MET A 41 -12.37 4.62 -1.61
CA MET A 41 -12.81 3.80 -2.74
C MET A 41 -14.30 3.99 -3.05
N ARG A 42 -15.18 4.08 -2.05
CA ARG A 42 -16.61 4.36 -2.28
C ARG A 42 -16.89 5.76 -2.76
N GLU A 43 -16.03 6.72 -2.44
CA GLU A 43 -16.13 8.10 -2.91
C GLU A 43 -15.64 8.24 -4.36
N CYS A 44 -14.64 7.45 -4.74
CA CYS A 44 -13.97 7.55 -6.04
C CYS A 44 -14.45 6.56 -7.10
N CYS A 45 -15.07 5.46 -6.71
CA CYS A 45 -15.59 4.46 -7.63
C CYS A 45 -17.12 4.52 -7.72
N THR A 46 -17.64 4.10 -8.86
CA THR A 46 -19.04 3.67 -8.97
C THR A 46 -19.28 2.45 -8.08
N SER A 47 -20.54 2.22 -7.68
CA SER A 47 -20.89 1.01 -6.93
C SER A 47 -20.62 -0.28 -7.70
N ALA A 48 -20.63 -0.24 -9.03
CA ALA A 48 -20.32 -1.40 -9.86
C ALA A 48 -18.82 -1.76 -9.76
N GLU A 49 -17.95 -0.77 -9.90
CA GLU A 49 -16.50 -0.94 -9.73
C GLU A 49 -16.19 -1.38 -8.30
N TYR A 50 -16.69 -0.68 -7.28
CA TYR A 50 -16.47 -1.06 -5.89
C TYR A 50 -16.88 -2.53 -5.64
N ASN A 51 -18.04 -2.96 -6.15
CA ASN A 51 -18.47 -4.33 -5.95
C ASN A 51 -17.61 -5.35 -6.72
N ASP A 52 -17.15 -5.04 -7.94
CA ASP A 52 -16.29 -5.94 -8.75
C ASP A 52 -15.05 -6.39 -7.97
N TRP A 53 -14.46 -5.47 -7.20
CA TRP A 53 -13.29 -5.72 -6.35
C TRP A 53 -13.56 -6.63 -5.16
N TRP A 54 -14.75 -6.53 -4.58
CA TRP A 54 -15.09 -7.22 -3.34
C TRP A 54 -15.97 -8.44 -3.57
N THR A 55 -16.42 -8.70 -4.80
CA THR A 55 -17.14 -9.94 -5.12
C THR A 55 -16.17 -11.07 -5.43
N THR A 56 -16.28 -12.16 -4.69
CA THR A 56 -15.65 -13.42 -5.07
C THR A 56 -16.30 -14.02 -6.32
N SER A 57 -15.66 -15.02 -6.94
CA SER A 57 -16.16 -15.70 -8.14
C SER A 57 -17.53 -16.37 -7.99
N ASP A 58 -18.00 -16.56 -6.75
CA ASP A 58 -19.33 -17.07 -6.41
C ASP A 58 -20.39 -15.97 -6.15
N GLY A 59 -20.00 -14.69 -6.31
CA GLY A 59 -20.88 -13.53 -6.17
C GLY A 59 -21.07 -13.03 -4.73
N ASN A 60 -20.36 -13.59 -3.74
CA ASN A 60 -20.40 -13.08 -2.37
C ASN A 60 -19.54 -11.82 -2.25
N THR A 61 -20.09 -10.74 -1.71
CA THR A 61 -19.31 -9.55 -1.37
C THR A 61 -18.53 -9.82 -0.08
N VAL A 62 -17.21 -9.78 -0.14
CA VAL A 62 -16.35 -9.66 1.03
C VAL A 62 -16.49 -8.24 1.56
N ASP A 63 -16.53 -8.09 2.88
CA ASP A 63 -16.44 -6.78 3.50
C ASP A 63 -15.05 -6.19 3.20
N CYS A 64 -15.02 -5.07 2.47
CA CYS A 64 -13.79 -4.37 2.11
C CYS A 64 -12.91 -4.10 3.34
N VAL A 65 -13.50 -3.72 4.48
CA VAL A 65 -12.75 -3.44 5.70
C VAL A 65 -12.15 -4.72 6.26
N ASN A 66 -12.90 -5.82 6.24
CA ASN A 66 -12.39 -7.12 6.66
C ASN A 66 -11.27 -7.63 5.75
N SER A 67 -11.35 -7.34 4.45
CA SER A 67 -10.29 -7.68 3.49
C SER A 67 -9.00 -6.93 3.82
N HIS A 68 -9.12 -5.66 4.26
CA HIS A 68 -8.01 -4.80 4.65
C HIS A 68 -7.60 -4.91 6.13
N GLN A 69 -8.12 -5.89 6.87
CA GLN A 69 -7.64 -6.15 8.23
C GLN A 69 -6.14 -6.50 8.24
N ALA A 70 -5.64 -6.77 9.44
CA ALA A 70 -4.28 -7.18 9.71
C ALA A 70 -3.75 -8.15 8.62
N PRO A 71 -2.55 -7.92 8.08
CA PRO A 71 -2.01 -8.73 6.99
C PRO A 71 -1.86 -10.20 7.41
N PHE A 72 -1.69 -11.10 6.44
CA PHE A 72 -1.60 -12.55 6.73
C PHE A 72 -0.44 -12.88 7.69
N ASN A 73 0.62 -12.06 7.70
CA ASN A 73 1.80 -12.14 8.58
C ASN A 73 1.67 -11.27 9.85
N ALA A 74 0.47 -10.83 10.21
CA ALA A 74 0.27 -9.92 11.35
C ALA A 74 0.78 -10.45 12.68
N ALA A 75 0.74 -11.77 12.90
CA ALA A 75 1.31 -12.38 14.10
C ALA A 75 2.83 -12.18 14.16
N GLN A 76 3.51 -12.45 13.04
CA GLN A 76 4.96 -12.25 12.90
C GLN A 76 5.35 -10.79 13.07
N ILE A 77 4.60 -9.84 12.49
CA ILE A 77 4.85 -8.41 12.66
C ILE A 77 4.70 -8.01 14.13
N ARG A 78 3.66 -8.46 14.83
CA ARG A 78 3.49 -8.18 16.27
C ARG A 78 4.63 -8.78 17.10
N ASP A 79 5.05 -10.00 16.79
CA ASP A 79 6.17 -10.66 17.47
C ASP A 79 7.49 -9.92 17.22
N ALA A 80 7.72 -9.45 15.99
CA ALA A 80 8.89 -8.66 15.61
C ALA A 80 8.92 -7.27 16.24
N ILE A 81 7.76 -6.60 16.36
CA ILE A 81 7.62 -5.35 17.14
C ILE A 81 7.99 -5.59 18.61
N ASN A 82 7.45 -6.66 19.21
CA ASN A 82 7.77 -7.03 20.60
C ASN A 82 9.24 -7.44 20.78
N GLY A 83 9.83 -8.07 19.76
CA GLY A 83 11.23 -8.48 19.72
C GLY A 83 12.21 -7.33 19.42
N GLY A 84 11.72 -6.20 18.93
CA GLY A 84 12.51 -5.02 18.59
C GLY A 84 13.17 -5.07 17.21
N THR A 85 12.85 -6.05 16.37
CA THR A 85 13.28 -6.10 14.96
C THR A 85 12.43 -5.20 14.06
N ILE A 86 11.26 -4.75 14.54
CA ILE A 86 10.43 -3.71 13.93
C ILE A 86 10.17 -2.61 14.97
N VAL A 87 10.29 -1.35 14.54
CA VAL A 87 9.78 -0.19 15.28
C VAL A 87 8.52 0.31 14.59
N PHE A 88 7.41 0.36 15.32
CA PHE A 88 6.18 0.99 14.85
C PHE A 88 6.22 2.50 15.11
N ASP A 89 6.16 3.29 14.05
CA ASP A 89 6.15 4.75 14.08
C ASP A 89 4.70 5.26 13.98
N GLU A 90 4.12 5.63 15.13
CA GLU A 90 2.75 6.12 15.23
C GLU A 90 2.50 7.39 14.41
N ASP A 91 3.49 8.29 14.34
CA ASP A 91 3.36 9.55 13.61
C ASP A 91 3.29 9.30 12.10
N ARG A 92 4.11 8.39 11.58
CA ARG A 92 4.02 7.94 10.18
C ARG A 92 2.71 7.24 9.89
N ALA A 93 2.25 6.39 10.80
CA ALA A 93 0.99 5.67 10.63
C ALA A 93 -0.18 6.65 10.48
N ARG A 94 -0.26 7.65 11.35
CA ARG A 94 -1.30 8.69 11.26
C ARG A 94 -1.16 9.56 10.01
N ALA A 95 0.06 9.98 9.68
CA ALA A 95 0.31 10.72 8.45
C ALA A 95 -0.14 9.92 7.21
N CYS A 96 -0.02 8.59 7.25
CA CYS A 96 -0.50 7.72 6.20
C CYS A 96 -2.03 7.71 6.07
N ILE A 97 -2.73 7.57 7.20
CA ILE A 97 -4.19 7.63 7.24
C ILE A 97 -4.69 8.98 6.70
N ASP A 98 -4.06 10.08 7.13
CA ASP A 98 -4.40 11.42 6.65
C ASP A 98 -4.13 11.56 5.15
N ALA A 99 -2.95 11.14 4.67
CA ALA A 99 -2.60 11.21 3.25
C ALA A 99 -3.57 10.41 2.37
N LEU A 100 -4.05 9.27 2.85
CA LEU A 100 -5.06 8.46 2.17
C LEU A 100 -6.44 9.13 2.19
N ALA A 101 -6.88 9.64 3.34
CA ALA A 101 -8.19 10.28 3.50
C ALA A 101 -8.36 11.53 2.63
N PHE A 102 -7.27 12.18 2.22
CA PHE A 102 -7.27 13.35 1.34
C PHE A 102 -6.82 13.03 -0.10
N GLN A 103 -6.81 11.77 -0.52
CA GLN A 103 -6.53 11.43 -1.91
C GLN A 103 -7.62 11.92 -2.85
N GLU A 104 -7.20 12.53 -3.96
CA GLU A 104 -8.08 12.84 -5.07
C GLU A 104 -8.36 11.58 -5.88
N CYS A 105 -9.57 11.43 -6.42
CA CYS A 105 -9.96 10.21 -7.12
C CYS A 105 -9.14 9.91 -8.37
N GLY A 106 -8.50 10.92 -8.98
CA GLY A 106 -7.58 10.72 -10.10
C GLY A 106 -6.23 10.13 -9.71
N ASP A 107 -5.85 10.26 -8.44
CA ASP A 107 -4.56 9.83 -7.88
C ASP A 107 -4.71 8.58 -6.97
N PHE A 108 -5.94 8.18 -6.67
CA PHE A 108 -6.24 7.00 -5.85
C PHE A 108 -5.98 5.68 -6.60
N GLN A 109 -4.91 5.00 -6.22
CA GLN A 109 -4.54 3.63 -6.55
C GLN A 109 -5.08 2.62 -5.50
N GLN A 110 -5.83 1.61 -5.93
CA GLN A 110 -6.53 0.74 -4.96
C GLN A 110 -5.75 -0.43 -4.41
N ALA A 111 -4.58 -0.77 -4.97
CA ALA A 111 -3.98 -2.04 -4.64
C ALA A 111 -3.69 -2.18 -3.14
N TYR A 112 -4.24 -3.26 -2.59
CA TYR A 112 -4.04 -3.81 -1.24
C TYR A 112 -2.59 -3.77 -0.74
N ARG A 113 -1.64 -3.83 -1.69
CA ARG A 113 -0.20 -3.92 -1.48
C ARG A 113 0.50 -2.57 -1.34
N PHE A 114 -0.17 -1.45 -1.59
CA PHE A 114 0.49 -0.15 -1.73
C PHE A 114 0.16 0.86 -0.64
N ARG A 115 0.04 0.35 0.59
CA ARG A 115 0.03 1.18 1.81
C ARG A 115 1.19 2.19 1.79
N GLU A 116 2.33 1.79 1.20
CA GLU A 116 3.57 2.55 1.08
C GLU A 116 3.60 3.57 -0.06
N THR A 117 2.62 3.57 -0.97
CA THR A 117 2.63 4.51 -2.11
C THR A 117 2.21 5.92 -1.71
N TYR A 118 1.37 6.06 -0.69
CA TYR A 118 0.85 7.36 -0.25
C TYR A 118 1.66 8.00 0.86
N CYS A 119 2.48 7.20 1.54
CA CYS A 119 3.05 7.58 2.81
C CYS A 119 4.32 6.79 3.10
N ALA A 120 5.14 7.29 4.01
CA ALA A 120 6.27 6.53 4.52
C ALA A 120 5.77 5.31 5.31
N ASN A 121 6.43 4.16 5.15
CA ASN A 121 6.09 2.95 5.90
C ASN A 121 6.22 3.21 7.43
N PRO A 122 5.15 2.95 8.22
CA PRO A 122 5.20 3.06 9.67
C PRO A 122 5.86 1.87 10.36
N LEU A 123 6.14 0.78 9.66
CA LEU A 123 6.89 -0.38 10.15
C LEU A 123 8.36 -0.20 9.73
N ILE A 124 9.22 0.13 10.69
CA ILE A 124 10.63 0.43 10.43
C ILE A 124 11.46 -0.77 10.89
N GLY A 125 12.03 -1.49 9.93
CA GLY A 125 12.96 -2.59 10.19
C GLY A 125 14.25 -2.10 10.85
N THR A 126 14.78 -2.91 11.76
CA THR A 126 16.05 -2.62 12.47
C THR A 126 17.10 -3.72 12.28
N ALA A 127 16.73 -4.83 11.64
CA ALA A 127 17.65 -5.89 11.29
C ALA A 127 18.50 -5.49 10.07
N ARG A 128 19.81 -5.71 10.15
CA ARG A 128 20.77 -5.29 9.12
C ARG A 128 20.90 -6.35 8.04
N ASP A 129 21.47 -5.98 6.90
CA ASP A 129 21.83 -6.93 5.84
C ASP A 129 22.60 -8.15 6.40
N GLY A 130 22.08 -9.35 6.10
CA GLY A 130 22.59 -10.64 6.56
C GLY A 130 22.05 -11.12 7.92
N ASP A 131 21.34 -10.29 8.68
CA ASP A 131 20.61 -10.71 9.87
C ASP A 131 19.44 -11.62 9.48
N SER A 132 18.98 -12.44 10.42
CA SER A 132 17.81 -13.30 10.17
C SER A 132 16.52 -12.51 10.24
N CYS A 133 15.57 -12.84 9.37
CA CYS A 133 14.24 -12.25 9.30
C CYS A 133 13.20 -13.33 8.97
N LEU A 134 11.93 -13.00 9.23
CA LEU A 134 10.77 -13.78 8.84
C LEU A 134 9.85 -13.00 7.90
N VAL A 135 9.88 -11.68 7.95
CA VAL A 135 9.12 -10.77 7.09
C VAL A 135 10.00 -9.59 6.66
N ASP A 136 9.67 -8.99 5.51
CA ASP A 136 10.42 -7.88 4.91
C ASP A 136 10.54 -6.68 5.84
N GLU A 137 9.49 -6.42 6.62
CA GLU A 137 9.40 -5.26 7.51
C GLU A 137 10.41 -5.31 8.67
N GLU A 138 11.04 -6.45 8.95
CA GLU A 138 12.11 -6.55 9.94
C GLU A 138 13.42 -5.91 9.47
N CYS A 139 13.62 -5.79 8.16
CA CYS A 139 14.90 -5.45 7.56
C CYS A 139 15.03 -3.95 7.28
N GLU A 140 16.19 -3.36 7.60
CA GLU A 140 16.52 -1.96 7.26
C GLU A 140 16.46 -1.71 5.74
N GLY A 141 16.74 -2.75 4.94
CA GLY A 141 16.66 -2.73 3.47
C GLY A 141 15.32 -3.19 2.88
N GLU A 142 14.30 -3.41 3.73
CA GLU A 142 12.91 -3.74 3.36
C GLU A 142 12.75 -5.02 2.52
N LEU A 143 13.69 -5.96 2.64
CA LEU A 143 13.66 -7.24 1.96
C LEU A 143 14.15 -8.35 2.88
N CYS A 144 13.31 -9.35 3.10
CA CYS A 144 13.65 -10.63 3.69
C CYS A 144 13.75 -11.68 2.59
N GLY A 145 14.98 -12.05 2.22
CA GLY A 145 15.24 -13.03 1.16
C GLY A 145 14.67 -14.40 1.49
N GLU A 146 14.51 -15.25 0.47
CA GLU A 146 14.03 -16.63 0.63
C GLU A 146 14.92 -17.50 1.55
N ASP A 147 16.18 -17.09 1.76
CA ASP A 147 17.11 -17.71 2.71
C ASP A 147 16.87 -17.26 4.17
N GLY A 148 15.83 -16.46 4.41
CA GLY A 148 15.45 -15.88 5.69
C GLY A 148 16.45 -14.82 6.17
N LYS A 149 17.12 -14.14 5.23
CA LYS A 149 18.12 -13.11 5.52
C LYS A 149 17.72 -11.75 5.01
N CYS A 150 17.98 -10.73 5.82
CA CYS A 150 17.78 -9.35 5.42
C CYS A 150 18.72 -8.97 4.28
N GLY A 151 18.16 -8.25 3.31
CA GLY A 151 18.89 -7.60 2.25
C GLY A 151 18.25 -6.27 1.88
N THR A 152 18.72 -5.70 0.78
CA THR A 152 18.18 -4.46 0.22
C THR A 152 17.30 -4.77 -0.98
N ARG A 153 16.16 -4.07 -1.09
CA ARG A 153 15.30 -4.10 -2.29
C ARG A 153 16.08 -3.79 -3.58
N ILE A 154 15.67 -4.45 -4.65
CA ILE A 154 16.34 -4.44 -5.94
C ILE A 154 16.06 -3.11 -6.67
N PRO A 155 17.09 -2.39 -7.15
CA PRO A 155 16.91 -1.11 -7.83
C PRO A 155 16.38 -1.27 -9.26
N GLU A 156 15.93 -0.17 -9.87
CA GLU A 156 15.53 -0.13 -11.29
C GLU A 156 16.57 -0.76 -12.23
N GLY A 157 16.10 -1.55 -13.19
CA GLY A 157 16.90 -2.22 -14.21
C GLY A 157 17.68 -3.44 -13.73
N ALA A 158 17.71 -3.73 -12.43
CA ALA A 158 18.33 -4.93 -11.91
C ALA A 158 17.38 -6.15 -12.03
N PRO A 159 17.93 -7.37 -12.17
CA PRO A 159 17.13 -8.58 -12.33
C PRO A 159 16.39 -8.92 -11.04
N CYS A 160 15.18 -9.46 -11.18
CA CYS A 160 14.31 -9.87 -10.08
C CYS A 160 13.61 -11.20 -10.41
N PHE A 161 12.97 -11.82 -9.41
CA PHE A 161 12.24 -13.09 -9.60
C PHE A 161 10.72 -12.89 -9.65
N VAL A 162 10.04 -13.64 -10.51
CA VAL A 162 8.58 -13.54 -10.71
C VAL A 162 7.82 -14.00 -9.47
N GLY A 163 6.80 -13.24 -9.08
CA GLY A 163 5.86 -13.63 -8.03
C GLY A 163 6.22 -13.13 -6.62
N VAL A 164 7.33 -12.42 -6.49
CA VAL A 164 7.73 -11.67 -5.30
C VAL A 164 8.14 -10.26 -5.72
N ASP A 165 7.56 -9.22 -5.12
CA ASP A 165 7.96 -7.84 -5.43
C ASP A 165 9.19 -7.45 -4.59
N GLU A 166 10.36 -7.87 -5.06
CA GLU A 166 11.66 -7.57 -4.44
C GLU A 166 12.15 -6.15 -4.80
N CYS A 167 11.43 -5.44 -5.66
CA CYS A 167 11.86 -4.18 -6.23
C CYS A 167 11.62 -3.02 -5.26
N HIS A 168 12.50 -2.01 -5.32
CA HIS A 168 12.29 -0.77 -4.58
C HIS A 168 11.09 -0.03 -5.16
N ALA A 169 10.18 0.46 -4.31
CA ALA A 169 9.06 1.27 -4.78
C ALA A 169 9.55 2.51 -5.55
N PRO A 170 8.91 2.91 -6.67
CA PRO A 170 7.65 2.39 -7.22
C PRO A 170 7.85 1.29 -8.28
N PHE A 171 9.05 0.70 -8.38
CA PHE A 171 9.34 -0.32 -9.38
C PHE A 171 8.70 -1.66 -9.03
N ARG A 172 8.50 -2.46 -10.06
CA ARG A 172 7.86 -3.77 -10.02
C ARG A 172 8.68 -4.79 -10.76
N CYS A 173 8.66 -6.03 -10.28
CA CYS A 173 9.29 -7.11 -11.00
C CYS A 173 8.45 -7.52 -12.22
N ASN A 174 8.82 -7.00 -13.39
CA ASN A 174 8.10 -7.27 -14.62
C ASN A 174 9.05 -7.55 -15.79
N ASN A 175 8.44 -7.91 -16.91
CA ASN A 175 9.13 -8.22 -18.16
C ASN A 175 8.43 -7.50 -19.29
N ALA A 176 8.61 -6.18 -19.32
CA ALA A 176 7.97 -5.30 -20.29
C ALA A 176 8.28 -5.66 -21.76
N GLU A 177 9.39 -6.36 -22.03
CA GLU A 177 9.83 -6.74 -23.38
C GLU A 177 9.38 -8.15 -23.81
N GLY A 178 8.72 -8.93 -22.94
CA GLY A 178 8.24 -10.28 -23.26
C GLY A 178 9.33 -11.36 -23.38
N GLY A 179 10.46 -11.19 -22.68
CA GLY A 179 11.58 -12.15 -22.63
C GLY A 179 11.44 -13.28 -21.60
N GLU A 180 12.54 -13.92 -21.20
CA GLU A 180 12.59 -14.85 -20.04
C GLU A 180 13.12 -14.19 -18.77
N THR A 181 13.64 -12.96 -18.89
CA THR A 181 14.29 -12.22 -17.81
C THR A 181 13.36 -11.14 -17.29
N PHE A 182 13.25 -11.04 -15.97
CA PHE A 182 12.49 -9.99 -15.30
C PHE A 182 13.45 -8.99 -14.70
N THR A 183 13.06 -7.72 -14.75
CA THR A 183 13.81 -6.61 -14.20
C THR A 183 12.89 -5.69 -13.43
N CYS A 184 13.39 -5.04 -12.40
CA CYS A 184 12.65 -3.98 -11.73
C CYS A 184 12.45 -2.81 -12.69
N SER A 185 11.21 -2.52 -13.07
CA SER A 185 10.86 -1.36 -13.91
C SER A 185 9.53 -0.77 -13.46
N LEU A 186 9.12 0.36 -14.03
CA LEU A 186 7.78 0.89 -13.75
C LEU A 186 6.73 -0.16 -14.10
N GLY A 187 5.69 -0.27 -13.26
CA GLY A 187 4.59 -1.17 -13.53
C GLY A 187 3.92 -0.88 -14.88
N LEU A 188 3.28 -1.91 -15.44
CA LEU A 188 2.55 -1.86 -16.68
C LEU A 188 1.34 -0.92 -16.55
N ALA A 189 1.14 -0.06 -17.55
CA ALA A 189 0.01 0.87 -17.59
C ALA A 189 -1.33 0.12 -17.78
N ALA A 190 -2.43 0.76 -17.38
CA ALA A 190 -3.77 0.25 -17.63
C ALA A 190 -4.01 -0.11 -19.11
N GLY A 191 -4.64 -1.26 -19.35
CA GLY A 191 -4.86 -1.88 -20.65
C GLY A 191 -3.75 -2.81 -21.13
N ALA A 192 -2.56 -2.80 -20.51
CA ALA A 192 -1.48 -3.73 -20.84
C ALA A 192 -1.81 -5.15 -20.37
N THR A 193 -1.36 -6.17 -21.12
CA THR A 193 -1.48 -7.56 -20.68
C THR A 193 -0.57 -7.83 -19.48
N CYS A 194 -1.10 -8.48 -18.45
CA CYS A 194 -0.38 -8.84 -17.24
C CYS A 194 -0.60 -10.32 -16.92
N ALA A 195 0.24 -10.89 -16.05
CA ALA A 195 0.15 -12.26 -15.56
C ALA A 195 -0.22 -12.30 -14.07
N ASN A 196 0.05 -11.21 -13.33
CA ASN A 196 -0.30 -11.02 -11.94
C ASN A 196 -0.32 -9.53 -11.59
N ASP A 197 -0.89 -9.22 -10.41
CA ASP A 197 -1.04 -7.86 -9.88
C ASP A 197 0.28 -7.10 -9.78
N ASP A 198 1.37 -7.80 -9.47
CA ASP A 198 2.69 -7.20 -9.26
C ASP A 198 3.25 -6.58 -10.53
N GLN A 199 2.77 -6.98 -11.71
CA GLN A 199 3.23 -6.38 -12.96
C GLN A 199 2.60 -5.02 -13.24
N CYS A 200 1.45 -4.68 -12.64
CA CYS A 200 0.69 -3.48 -12.99
C CYS A 200 1.12 -2.26 -12.16
N ALA A 201 1.17 -1.08 -12.79
CA ALA A 201 1.50 0.18 -12.10
C ALA A 201 0.52 0.46 -10.95
N ASP A 202 -0.77 0.22 -11.22
CA ASP A 202 -1.86 0.41 -10.26
C ASP A 202 -2.11 -0.86 -9.41
N GLY A 203 -1.28 -1.90 -9.58
CA GLY A 203 -1.30 -3.13 -8.77
C GLY A 203 -2.47 -4.06 -8.99
N TRP A 204 -3.16 -3.95 -10.12
CA TRP A 204 -4.29 -4.81 -10.43
C TRP A 204 -4.21 -5.41 -11.82
N CYS A 205 -4.09 -6.72 -11.84
CA CYS A 205 -4.22 -7.54 -13.02
C CYS A 205 -5.55 -8.28 -12.97
N LYS A 206 -6.53 -7.84 -13.76
CA LYS A 206 -7.81 -8.53 -13.83
C LYS A 206 -7.65 -9.84 -14.58
N ALA A 207 -7.43 -10.91 -13.84
CA ALA A 207 -7.64 -12.26 -14.32
C ALA A 207 -9.15 -12.47 -14.48
N ASP A 208 -9.68 -12.15 -15.66
CA ASP A 208 -11.09 -12.41 -15.94
C ASP A 208 -11.28 -13.91 -16.00
N ALA A 209 -11.81 -14.50 -14.92
CA ALA A 209 -12.08 -15.93 -14.77
C ALA A 209 -13.05 -16.50 -15.84
N VAL A 210 -13.44 -15.71 -16.85
CA VAL A 210 -14.45 -16.04 -17.85
C VAL A 210 -14.02 -15.77 -19.31
N SER A 211 -12.98 -14.99 -19.64
CA SER A 211 -12.72 -14.68 -21.08
C SER A 211 -11.30 -14.43 -21.60
N GLY A 212 -10.24 -14.64 -20.81
CA GLY A 212 -8.92 -15.02 -21.38
C GLY A 212 -8.01 -13.90 -21.90
N THR A 213 -8.14 -12.66 -21.43
CA THR A 213 -7.03 -11.69 -21.51
C THR A 213 -6.90 -10.94 -20.20
N ASP A 214 -5.88 -11.33 -19.43
CA ASP A 214 -5.45 -10.67 -18.20
C ASP A 214 -4.91 -9.28 -18.55
N SER A 215 -5.51 -8.22 -18.03
CA SER A 215 -5.08 -6.85 -18.31
C SER A 215 -4.98 -6.01 -17.05
N CYS A 216 -3.98 -5.13 -17.03
CA CYS A 216 -3.85 -4.14 -15.98
C CYS A 216 -5.04 -3.20 -16.05
N LEU A 217 -5.69 -2.96 -14.93
CA LEU A 217 -6.84 -2.07 -14.89
C LEU A 217 -6.58 -0.91 -13.96
N ARG A 218 -7.21 0.22 -14.32
CA ARG A 218 -7.44 1.27 -13.34
C ARG A 218 -8.50 0.81 -12.39
N ALA A 219 -8.32 1.23 -11.17
CA ALA A 219 -9.06 0.67 -10.08
C ALA A 219 -10.44 1.33 -9.97
N CYS A 220 -10.50 2.66 -10.13
CA CYS A 220 -11.71 3.39 -10.46
C CYS A 220 -11.45 4.09 -11.80
N ASP A 221 -12.30 3.87 -12.81
CA ASP A 221 -12.38 4.77 -13.96
C ASP A 221 -13.28 5.99 -13.66
N GLY A 222 -13.90 6.00 -12.47
CA GLY A 222 -14.48 7.18 -11.82
C GLY A 222 -16.00 7.24 -11.86
N VAL A 223 -16.53 8.24 -11.13
CA VAL A 223 -17.92 8.72 -11.15
C VAL A 223 -18.09 9.94 -12.06
#